data_AF-A0A942MVY4-F1
#
_entry.id   AF-A0A942MVY4-F1
#
_cell.length_a   1.000
_cell.length_b   1.000
_cell.length_c   1.000
_cell.angle_alpha   90.00
_cell.angle_beta   90.00
_cell.angle_gamma   90.00
#
_symmetry.space_group_name_H-M   'P 1'
#
loop_
_entity.id
_entity.type
_entity.pdbx_description
1 polymer ?
#
loop_
_entity_poly.entity_id
_entity_poly.type
_entity_poly.pdbx_seq_one_letter_code
_entity_poly.pdbx_strand_id
1 'polypeptide(L)'
;MLIDIATASPPFKVQQDFAASELKKRMGGTSAISRMIDMAANQSGIDHRFFVIRDGETNSDEKFYTRKGNHFSPDTKSRMSEYEKWSIELTKNAVKDLAEKNKIDFTSIDRLITISCTGFFAPGLDYELIKEFNISPTVKRTNIGFMGCAASLIGVNSVWEAMNNNQSENILMVSVELCSLHLQTEPTRDNILANMIFADGAAAAYFSNKKNDEAPKLEIQFAESFLFEESAKFMGWKIGNNGFEMMLSSELPKIILNSAAPKAIEILNKKGITVNEVKHWALHPGGRAILDSLQNGIHLSDEQLKPSREVLNNYGNLSSVSILYVLKSILISQQLKKDDICCAIAFGPGLTMELVLFKVV
;
A
#
# COMPACT_ATOMS: atom_id res chain seq x y z
N MET A 1 11.55 -11.06 -13.34
CA MET A 1 11.68 -11.34 -11.89
C MET A 1 11.62 -10.05 -11.09
N LEU A 2 11.02 -10.05 -9.89
CA LEU A 2 11.18 -8.98 -8.90
C LEU A 2 12.56 -9.11 -8.25
N ILE A 3 13.41 -8.10 -8.47
CA ILE A 3 14.82 -8.11 -8.08
C ILE A 3 15.02 -7.60 -6.66
N ASP A 4 14.38 -6.48 -6.33
CA ASP A 4 14.48 -5.84 -5.02
C ASP A 4 13.38 -4.77 -4.84
N ILE A 5 13.18 -4.37 -3.59
CA ILE A 5 12.26 -3.30 -3.19
C ILE A 5 12.96 -2.35 -2.21
N ALA A 6 12.87 -1.06 -2.47
CA ALA A 6 13.21 0.00 -1.52
C ALA A 6 11.95 0.73 -1.07
N THR A 7 12.00 1.33 0.11
CA THR A 7 10.86 1.91 0.79
C THR A 7 11.27 3.23 1.43
N ALA A 8 10.42 4.25 1.33
CA ALA A 8 10.61 5.53 2.00
C ALA A 8 9.40 5.84 2.89
N SER A 9 9.67 6.21 4.13
CA SER A 9 8.66 6.70 5.08
C SER A 9 8.87 8.20 5.29
N PRO A 10 7.79 8.98 5.47
CA PRO A 10 7.90 10.41 5.77
C PRO A 10 8.40 10.66 7.19
N PRO A 11 8.81 11.89 7.51
CA PRO A 11 9.61 12.16 8.71
C PRO A 11 8.83 12.10 10.03
N PHE A 12 7.51 12.28 10.01
CA PHE A 12 6.73 12.41 11.24
C PHE A 12 6.19 11.08 11.72
N LYS A 13 6.90 10.45 12.66
CA LYS A 13 6.47 9.23 13.37
C LYS A 13 5.47 9.58 14.47
N VAL A 14 4.30 8.97 14.43
CA VAL A 14 3.18 9.25 15.34
C VAL A 14 2.71 7.99 16.04
N GLN A 15 2.73 8.02 17.38
CA GLN A 15 2.22 6.95 18.22
C GLN A 15 0.69 6.84 18.10
N GLN A 16 0.17 5.61 18.11
CA GLN A 16 -1.26 5.37 17.88
C GLN A 16 -2.14 6.05 18.94
N ASP A 17 -1.73 6.03 20.21
CA ASP A 17 -2.45 6.72 21.31
C ASP A 17 -2.46 8.24 21.15
N PHE A 18 -1.38 8.81 20.61
CA PHE A 18 -1.32 10.23 20.32
C PHE A 18 -2.24 10.60 19.15
N ALA A 19 -2.25 9.80 18.08
CA ALA A 19 -3.16 9.98 16.96
C ALA A 19 -4.63 9.92 17.40
N ALA A 20 -4.98 8.97 18.28
CA ALA A 20 -6.31 8.86 18.87
C ALA A 20 -6.67 10.12 19.69
N SER A 21 -5.74 10.60 20.51
CA SER A 21 -5.93 11.81 21.33
C SER A 21 -6.15 13.06 20.48
N GLU A 22 -5.38 13.25 19.42
CA GLU A 22 -5.56 14.37 18.49
C GLU A 22 -6.88 14.27 17.71
N LEU A 23 -7.28 13.06 17.30
CA LEU A 23 -8.54 12.86 16.60
C LEU A 23 -9.76 13.23 17.47
N LYS A 24 -9.73 12.89 18.76
CA LYS A 24 -10.80 13.29 19.71
C LYS A 24 -10.96 14.81 19.78
N LYS A 25 -9.85 15.55 19.79
CA LYS A 25 -9.87 17.03 19.79
C LYS A 25 -10.51 17.56 18.50
N ARG A 26 -10.11 17.01 17.34
CA ARG A 26 -10.59 17.44 16.01
C ARG A 26 -12.06 17.14 15.77
N MET A 27 -12.56 15.99 16.24
CA MET A 27 -13.95 15.58 16.04
C MET A 27 -14.92 16.23 17.05
N GLY A 28 -14.42 16.89 18.11
CA GLY A 28 -15.24 17.67 19.05
C GLY A 28 -16.39 16.88 19.70
N GLY A 29 -16.21 15.56 19.86
CA GLY A 29 -17.31 14.61 20.04
C GLY A 29 -17.73 14.32 21.48
N THR A 30 -18.86 13.62 21.62
CA THR A 30 -19.38 13.11 22.89
C THR A 30 -18.48 12.00 23.48
N SER A 31 -18.78 11.58 24.71
CA SER A 31 -18.15 10.39 25.33
C SER A 31 -18.35 9.10 24.52
N ALA A 32 -19.38 9.03 23.66
CA ALA A 32 -19.58 7.91 22.75
C ALA A 32 -18.54 7.90 21.62
N ILE A 33 -18.32 9.05 20.96
CA ILE A 33 -17.32 9.19 19.89
C ILE A 33 -15.91 8.93 20.42
N SER A 34 -15.59 9.46 21.61
CA SER A 34 -14.29 9.20 22.24
C SER A 34 -14.03 7.72 22.47
N ARG A 35 -15.05 6.97 22.96
CA ARG A 35 -14.96 5.51 23.14
C ARG A 35 -14.79 4.76 21.82
N MET A 36 -15.44 5.22 20.74
CA MET A 36 -15.28 4.61 19.41
C MET A 36 -13.85 4.81 18.89
N ILE A 37 -13.27 5.99 19.07
CA ILE A 37 -11.88 6.28 18.70
C ILE A 37 -10.93 5.39 19.52
N ASP A 38 -11.13 5.30 20.84
CA ASP A 38 -10.32 4.43 21.70
C ASP A 38 -10.38 2.97 21.27
N MET A 39 -11.59 2.47 20.96
CA MET A 39 -11.76 1.10 20.48
C MET A 39 -11.05 0.89 19.14
N ALA A 40 -11.17 1.82 18.19
CA ALA A 40 -10.50 1.74 16.90
C ALA A 40 -8.96 1.76 17.05
N ALA A 41 -8.42 2.60 17.94
CA ALA A 41 -6.99 2.66 18.23
C ALA A 41 -6.49 1.37 18.86
N ASN A 42 -7.13 0.91 19.95
CA ASN A 42 -6.71 -0.26 20.72
C ASN A 42 -6.84 -1.57 19.92
N GLN A 43 -7.77 -1.65 18.97
CA GLN A 43 -7.97 -2.83 18.14
C GLN A 43 -7.28 -2.76 16.77
N SER A 44 -6.59 -1.65 16.47
CA SER A 44 -5.96 -1.44 15.15
C SER A 44 -4.84 -2.43 14.84
N GLY A 45 -4.13 -2.91 15.87
CA GLY A 45 -2.90 -3.68 15.71
C GLY A 45 -1.68 -2.83 15.31
N ILE A 46 -1.80 -1.50 15.42
CA ILE A 46 -0.82 -0.50 15.00
C ILE A 46 -0.18 0.12 16.24
N ASP A 47 1.16 0.13 16.30
CA ASP A 47 1.93 0.83 17.34
C ASP A 47 2.12 2.29 16.95
N HIS A 48 2.62 2.52 15.73
CA HIS A 48 2.86 3.84 15.19
C HIS A 48 2.65 3.90 13.68
N ARG A 49 2.54 5.14 13.18
CA ARG A 49 2.38 5.47 11.76
C ARG A 49 3.32 6.60 11.37
N PHE A 50 3.54 6.77 10.07
CA PHE A 50 4.32 7.87 9.53
C PHE A 50 3.45 8.76 8.67
N PHE A 51 3.58 10.08 8.83
CA PHE A 51 2.82 11.07 8.05
C PHE A 51 3.72 12.14 7.44
N VAL A 52 3.27 12.75 6.34
CA VAL A 52 3.88 13.94 5.73
C VAL A 52 3.48 15.25 6.42
N ILE A 53 2.40 15.21 7.20
CA ILE A 53 1.89 16.36 7.95
C ILE A 53 2.45 16.40 9.37
N ARG A 54 2.74 17.62 9.85
CA ARG A 54 3.23 17.90 11.22
C ARG A 54 2.15 17.79 12.29
N ASP A 55 0.92 17.46 11.91
CA ASP A 55 -0.21 17.30 12.82
C ASP A 55 -0.01 16.21 13.89
N GLY A 56 0.95 15.32 13.68
CA GLY A 56 1.42 14.34 14.64
C GLY A 56 2.44 14.82 15.66
N GLU A 57 2.95 16.05 15.53
CA GLU A 57 3.93 16.63 16.46
C GLU A 57 3.22 17.42 17.57
N THR A 58 3.70 17.29 18.81
CA THR A 58 3.10 17.98 19.97
C THR A 58 3.31 19.50 19.93
N ASN A 59 4.48 19.96 19.48
CA ASN A 59 4.91 21.36 19.57
C ASN A 59 5.16 22.02 18.19
N SER A 60 4.33 21.72 17.20
CA SER A 60 4.42 22.35 15.87
C SER A 60 3.43 23.50 15.71
N ASP A 61 3.95 24.68 15.33
CA ASP A 61 3.16 25.86 14.97
C ASP A 61 2.63 25.79 13.52
N GLU A 62 3.18 24.88 12.70
CA GLU A 62 2.86 24.71 11.28
C GLU A 62 2.11 23.40 11.02
N LYS A 63 0.96 23.22 11.67
CA LYS A 63 0.09 22.06 11.41
C LYS A 63 -0.82 22.29 10.19
N PHE A 64 -1.11 21.22 9.47
CA PHE A 64 -1.92 21.18 8.26
C PHE A 64 -3.42 21.09 8.54
N TYR A 65 -3.85 20.60 9.70
CA TYR A 65 -5.26 20.61 10.13
C TYR A 65 -5.54 21.49 11.35
N THR A 66 -4.51 22.07 11.98
CA THR A 66 -4.65 22.88 13.19
C THR A 66 -3.86 24.18 13.09
N ARG A 67 -4.48 25.35 13.30
CA ARG A 67 -3.80 26.66 13.24
C ARG A 67 -4.28 27.52 14.40
N LYS A 68 -3.35 28.00 15.24
CA LYS A 68 -3.65 28.83 16.42
C LYS A 68 -4.74 28.23 17.32
N GLY A 69 -4.73 26.91 17.51
CA GLY A 69 -5.72 26.19 18.31
C GLY A 69 -7.05 25.88 17.62
N ASN A 70 -7.28 26.38 16.41
CA ASN A 70 -8.49 26.08 15.63
C ASN A 70 -8.25 24.91 14.67
N HIS A 71 -9.23 24.02 14.57
CA HIS A 71 -9.23 22.92 13.60
C HIS A 71 -9.88 23.35 12.30
N PHE A 72 -9.26 23.02 11.17
CA PHE A 72 -9.78 23.33 9.83
C PHE A 72 -9.73 22.11 8.94
N SER A 73 -10.57 22.12 7.90
CA SER A 73 -10.55 21.11 6.84
C SER A 73 -10.00 21.74 5.57
N PRO A 74 -8.71 21.49 5.23
CA PRO A 74 -8.12 21.95 3.98
C PRO A 74 -8.98 21.53 2.78
N ASP A 75 -9.07 22.39 1.78
CA ASP A 75 -9.73 22.05 0.53
C ASP A 75 -8.89 21.03 -0.28
N THR A 76 -9.53 20.41 -1.26
CA THR A 76 -8.87 19.42 -2.13
C THR A 76 -7.67 20.01 -2.85
N LYS A 77 -7.73 21.29 -3.25
CA LYS A 77 -6.61 21.97 -3.91
C LYS A 77 -5.37 22.01 -3.01
N SER A 78 -5.51 22.45 -1.76
CA SER A 78 -4.40 22.52 -0.80
C SER A 78 -3.80 21.14 -0.53
N ARG A 79 -4.65 20.11 -0.45
CA ARG A 79 -4.20 18.71 -0.28
C ARG A 79 -3.42 18.22 -1.49
N MET A 80 -3.83 18.55 -2.71
CA MET A 80 -3.10 18.17 -3.92
C MET A 80 -1.75 18.90 -4.05
N SER A 81 -1.66 20.15 -3.59
CA SER A 81 -0.38 20.86 -3.54
C SER A 81 0.63 20.21 -2.60
N GLU A 82 0.21 19.78 -1.40
CA GLU A 82 1.09 19.00 -0.51
C GLU A 82 1.38 17.61 -1.07
N TYR A 83 0.39 16.97 -1.71
CA TYR A 83 0.58 15.67 -2.35
C TYR A 83 1.67 15.74 -3.42
N GLU A 84 1.62 16.71 -4.33
CA GLU A 84 2.62 16.88 -5.38
C GLU A 84 4.02 17.00 -4.79
N LYS A 85 4.22 17.93 -3.85
CA LYS A 85 5.50 18.12 -3.16
C LYS A 85 6.04 16.84 -2.51
N TRP A 86 5.25 16.21 -1.65
CA TRP A 86 5.72 15.07 -0.85
C TRP A 86 5.82 13.77 -1.65
N SER A 87 4.93 13.57 -2.63
CA SER A 87 4.97 12.39 -3.47
C SER A 87 6.25 12.35 -4.31
N ILE A 88 6.68 13.50 -4.84
CA ILE A 88 7.96 13.64 -5.54
C ILE A 88 9.13 13.31 -4.59
N GLU A 89 9.17 13.90 -3.40
CA GLU A 89 10.26 13.69 -2.45
C GLU A 89 10.41 12.21 -2.01
N LEU A 90 9.33 11.59 -1.55
CA LEU A 90 9.38 10.21 -1.02
C LEU A 90 9.73 9.19 -2.10
N THR A 91 9.21 9.37 -3.31
CA THR A 91 9.47 8.45 -4.42
C THR A 91 10.89 8.60 -4.93
N LYS A 92 11.44 9.81 -4.98
CA LYS A 92 12.87 10.04 -5.27
C LYS A 92 13.74 9.29 -4.26
N ASN A 93 13.45 9.40 -2.97
CA ASN A 93 14.20 8.69 -1.93
C ASN A 93 14.13 7.16 -2.13
N ALA A 94 12.94 6.60 -2.35
CA ALA A 94 12.79 5.17 -2.58
C ALA A 94 13.53 4.70 -3.86
N VAL A 95 13.44 5.44 -4.96
CA VAL A 95 14.11 5.08 -6.23
C VAL A 95 15.63 5.20 -6.09
N LYS A 96 16.13 6.24 -5.42
CA LYS A 96 17.56 6.43 -5.17
C LYS A 96 18.13 5.28 -4.35
N ASP A 97 17.51 4.94 -3.22
CA ASP A 97 17.94 3.83 -2.37
C ASP A 97 17.97 2.50 -3.13
N LEU A 98 16.95 2.24 -3.95
CA LEU A 98 16.87 1.04 -4.79
C LEU A 98 18.02 0.98 -5.80
N ALA A 99 18.29 2.11 -6.46
CA ALA A 99 19.30 2.21 -7.51
C ALA A 99 20.72 2.12 -6.95
N GLU A 100 21.00 2.75 -5.80
CA GLU A 100 22.30 2.65 -5.13
C GLU A 100 22.60 1.20 -4.71
N LYS A 101 21.61 0.52 -4.12
CA LYS A 101 21.77 -0.87 -3.67
C LYS A 101 21.99 -1.86 -4.83
N ASN A 102 21.30 -1.66 -5.96
CA ASN A 102 21.31 -2.60 -7.08
C ASN A 102 22.16 -2.13 -8.28
N LYS A 103 22.85 -0.99 -8.15
CA LYS A 103 23.62 -0.34 -9.22
C LYS A 103 22.83 -0.21 -10.52
N ILE A 104 21.57 0.23 -10.40
CA ILE A 104 20.65 0.32 -11.54
C ILE A 104 21.14 1.41 -12.50
N ASP A 105 21.32 1.04 -13.76
CA ASP A 105 21.49 1.99 -14.85
C ASP A 105 20.11 2.48 -15.31
N PHE A 106 19.76 3.72 -14.96
CA PHE A 106 18.48 4.33 -15.33
C PHE A 106 18.26 4.45 -16.84
N THR A 107 19.32 4.48 -17.65
CA THR A 107 19.20 4.51 -19.11
C THR A 107 18.69 3.18 -19.68
N SER A 108 18.82 2.10 -18.90
CA SER A 108 18.34 0.76 -19.27
C SER A 108 16.88 0.50 -18.91
N ILE A 109 16.24 1.38 -18.14
CA ILE A 109 14.82 1.25 -17.76
C ILE A 109 13.96 1.52 -19.00
N ASP A 110 13.25 0.50 -19.47
CA ASP A 110 12.41 0.57 -20.67
C ASP A 110 10.92 0.76 -20.37
N ARG A 111 10.52 0.60 -19.10
CA ARG A 111 9.16 0.88 -18.62
C ARG A 111 9.17 1.45 -17.20
N LEU A 112 8.34 2.47 -17.01
CA LEU A 112 8.06 3.12 -15.74
C LEU A 112 6.57 3.00 -15.42
N ILE A 113 6.24 2.41 -14.28
CA ILE A 113 4.89 2.30 -13.76
C ILE A 113 4.78 3.14 -12.49
N THR A 114 3.90 4.13 -12.47
CA THR A 114 3.60 4.94 -11.28
C THR A 114 2.23 4.59 -10.71
N ILE A 115 2.11 4.53 -9.39
CA ILE A 115 0.91 4.03 -8.69
C ILE A 115 0.55 4.95 -7.54
N SER A 116 -0.69 5.44 -7.51
CA SER A 116 -1.26 6.17 -6.38
C SER A 116 -2.78 6.26 -6.49
N CYS A 117 -3.48 6.25 -5.36
CA CYS A 117 -4.88 6.66 -5.29
C CYS A 117 -5.12 7.91 -4.44
N THR A 118 -4.09 8.49 -3.83
CA THR A 118 -4.22 9.60 -2.87
C THR A 118 -3.94 10.97 -3.46
N GLY A 119 -3.61 11.08 -4.75
CA GLY A 119 -3.56 12.38 -5.41
C GLY A 119 -3.21 12.33 -6.88
N PHE A 120 -3.41 13.47 -7.54
CA PHE A 120 -3.18 13.64 -8.97
C PHE A 120 -2.60 15.02 -9.26
N PHE A 121 -1.59 15.07 -10.13
CA PHE A 121 -1.07 16.29 -10.73
C PHE A 121 -0.55 15.96 -12.13
N ALA A 122 -0.44 16.98 -13.00
CA ALA A 122 0.01 16.83 -14.37
C ALA A 122 0.87 18.05 -14.77
N PRO A 123 2.08 17.89 -15.35
CA PRO A 123 2.80 16.64 -15.62
C PRO A 123 2.99 15.76 -14.38
N GLY A 124 2.81 14.45 -14.52
CA GLY A 124 2.68 13.53 -13.39
C GLY A 124 4.00 13.09 -12.77
N LEU A 125 3.90 12.23 -11.76
CA LEU A 125 5.05 11.65 -11.07
C LEU A 125 6.04 10.97 -12.01
N ASP A 126 5.54 10.34 -13.08
CA ASP A 126 6.35 9.72 -14.12
C ASP A 126 7.29 10.74 -14.79
N TYR A 127 6.80 11.94 -15.10
CA TYR A 127 7.61 13.01 -15.68
C TYR A 127 8.72 13.46 -14.73
N GLU A 128 8.39 13.65 -13.45
CA GLU A 128 9.36 14.09 -12.43
C GLU A 128 10.47 13.06 -12.21
N LEU A 129 10.13 11.77 -12.16
CA LEU A 129 11.11 10.69 -12.02
C LEU A 129 12.01 10.55 -13.25
N ILE A 130 11.44 10.69 -14.47
CA ILE A 130 12.23 10.63 -15.70
C ILE A 130 13.28 11.73 -15.73
N LYS A 131 12.88 12.96 -15.39
CA LYS A 131 13.77 14.11 -15.36
C LYS A 131 14.83 13.98 -14.25
N GLU A 132 14.42 13.57 -13.05
CA GLU A 132 15.34 13.45 -11.90
C GLU A 132 16.46 12.43 -12.15
N PHE A 133 16.09 11.25 -12.66
CA PHE A 133 17.02 10.12 -12.79
C PHE A 133 17.59 9.95 -14.20
N ASN A 134 17.33 10.90 -15.10
CA ASN A 134 17.71 10.85 -16.51
C ASN A 134 17.31 9.52 -17.18
N ILE A 135 16.11 9.03 -16.88
CA ILE A 135 15.53 7.85 -17.55
C ILE A 135 15.34 8.19 -19.03
N SER A 136 15.51 7.20 -19.91
CA SER A 136 15.34 7.41 -21.35
C SER A 136 14.01 8.12 -21.68
N PRO A 137 14.01 9.14 -22.56
CA PRO A 137 12.78 9.81 -22.99
C PRO A 137 11.84 8.90 -23.80
N THR A 138 12.31 7.73 -24.24
CA THR A 138 11.51 6.72 -24.94
C THR A 138 10.89 5.67 -24.00
N VAL A 139 11.09 5.79 -22.68
CA VAL A 139 10.53 4.86 -21.69
C VAL A 139 9.02 4.75 -21.84
N LYS A 140 8.49 3.51 -21.76
CA LYS A 140 7.05 3.27 -21.76
C LYS A 140 6.49 3.67 -20.40
N ARG A 141 5.51 4.57 -20.38
CA ARG A 141 4.95 5.11 -19.14
C ARG A 141 3.55 4.55 -18.91
N THR A 142 3.27 4.15 -17.67
CA THR A 142 1.93 3.71 -17.26
C THR A 142 1.63 4.27 -15.88
N ASN A 143 0.54 5.03 -15.76
CA ASN A 143 0.08 5.54 -14.48
C ASN A 143 -1.17 4.78 -14.05
N ILE A 144 -1.09 4.05 -12.94
CA ILE A 144 -2.19 3.30 -12.33
C ILE A 144 -2.76 4.17 -11.21
N GLY A 145 -3.81 4.92 -11.57
CA GLY A 145 -4.49 5.85 -10.66
C GLY A 145 -5.75 5.25 -10.05
N PHE A 146 -6.05 5.61 -8.80
CA PHE A 146 -7.37 5.43 -8.18
C PHE A 146 -7.89 3.98 -8.00
N MET A 147 -7.01 2.97 -8.08
CA MET A 147 -7.39 1.56 -7.90
C MET A 147 -7.25 1.06 -6.45
N GLY A 148 -7.01 1.98 -5.51
CA GLY A 148 -6.95 1.71 -4.07
C GLY A 148 -5.86 0.73 -3.66
N CYS A 149 -6.09 0.02 -2.55
CA CYS A 149 -5.06 -0.75 -1.86
C CYS A 149 -4.50 -1.95 -2.67
N ALA A 150 -5.19 -2.40 -3.72
CA ALA A 150 -4.72 -3.48 -4.60
C ALA A 150 -3.80 -3.00 -5.74
N ALA A 151 -3.67 -1.69 -5.96
CA ALA A 151 -3.09 -1.14 -7.18
C ALA A 151 -1.65 -1.60 -7.46
N SER A 152 -0.84 -1.86 -6.43
CA SER A 152 0.52 -2.39 -6.63
C SER A 152 0.53 -3.80 -7.21
N LEU A 153 -0.42 -4.68 -6.86
CA LEU A 153 -0.52 -6.00 -7.48
C LEU A 153 -1.07 -5.92 -8.92
N ILE A 154 -1.95 -4.95 -9.21
CA ILE A 154 -2.34 -4.62 -10.60
C ILE A 154 -1.12 -4.17 -11.41
N GLY A 155 -0.23 -3.38 -10.79
CA GLY A 155 1.07 -3.02 -11.36
C GLY A 155 1.94 -4.25 -11.62
N VAL A 156 2.00 -5.20 -10.69
CA VAL A 156 2.72 -6.46 -10.90
C VAL A 156 2.12 -7.30 -12.04
N ASN A 157 0.80 -7.32 -12.21
CA ASN A 157 0.18 -7.95 -13.38
C ASN A 157 0.65 -7.28 -14.69
N SER A 158 0.67 -5.94 -14.72
CA SER A 158 1.18 -5.19 -15.88
C SER A 158 2.67 -5.45 -16.16
N VAL A 159 3.48 -5.64 -15.12
CA VAL A 159 4.88 -6.08 -15.22
C VAL A 159 4.96 -7.47 -15.85
N TRP A 160 4.18 -8.43 -15.34
CA TRP A 160 4.18 -9.82 -15.78
C TRP A 160 3.79 -9.94 -17.27
N GLU A 161 2.72 -9.26 -17.69
CA GLU A 161 2.30 -9.22 -19.09
C GLU A 161 3.38 -8.60 -20.00
N ALA A 162 3.99 -7.50 -19.57
CA ALA A 162 5.03 -6.83 -20.36
C ALA A 162 6.29 -7.69 -20.51
N MET A 163 6.71 -8.38 -19.45
CA MET A 163 7.88 -9.27 -19.47
C MET A 163 7.62 -10.54 -20.29
N ASN A 164 6.48 -11.20 -20.11
CA ASN A 164 6.16 -12.43 -20.84
C ASN A 164 5.98 -12.22 -22.35
N ASN A 165 5.51 -11.03 -22.76
CA ASN A 165 5.39 -10.67 -24.16
C ASN A 165 6.68 -10.08 -24.76
N ASN A 166 7.82 -10.15 -24.05
CA ASN A 166 9.10 -9.56 -24.44
C ASN A 166 8.99 -8.07 -24.81
N GLN A 167 8.07 -7.34 -24.18
CA GLN A 167 7.86 -5.91 -24.44
C GLN A 167 8.72 -5.01 -23.57
N SER A 168 9.26 -5.58 -22.48
CA SER A 168 10.07 -4.89 -21.47
C SER A 168 11.01 -5.89 -20.79
N GLU A 169 12.25 -5.47 -20.56
CA GLU A 169 13.27 -6.23 -19.85
C GLU A 169 13.55 -5.65 -18.46
N ASN A 170 13.58 -4.31 -18.32
CA ASN A 170 13.89 -3.62 -17.08
C ASN A 170 12.79 -2.63 -16.74
N ILE A 171 12.04 -2.96 -15.68
CA ILE A 171 10.84 -2.23 -15.29
C ILE A 171 11.02 -1.64 -13.90
N LEU A 172 10.81 -0.33 -13.79
CA LEU A 172 10.72 0.38 -12.50
C LEU A 172 9.25 0.62 -12.17
N MET A 173 8.80 0.11 -11.02
CA MET A 173 7.46 0.36 -10.50
C MET A 173 7.55 1.16 -9.21
N VAL A 174 6.85 2.29 -9.15
CA VAL A 174 6.93 3.24 -8.04
C VAL A 174 5.52 3.52 -7.52
N SER A 175 5.29 3.24 -6.24
CA SER A 175 4.02 3.47 -5.56
C SER A 175 4.21 4.49 -4.45
N VAL A 176 3.24 5.39 -4.29
CA VAL A 176 3.24 6.39 -3.22
C VAL A 176 1.83 6.68 -2.77
N GLU A 177 1.62 6.73 -1.47
CA GLU A 177 0.32 7.01 -0.89
C GLU A 177 0.47 7.96 0.31
N LEU A 178 -0.31 9.04 0.30
CA LEU A 178 -0.29 10.11 1.29
C LEU A 178 -1.69 10.26 1.93
N CYS A 179 -2.13 9.20 2.60
CA CYS A 179 -3.48 9.12 3.17
C CYS A 179 -3.74 10.15 4.28
N SER A 180 -2.71 10.60 5.01
CA SER A 180 -2.83 11.61 6.07
C SER A 180 -3.36 12.94 5.56
N LEU A 181 -3.14 13.25 4.28
CA LEU A 181 -3.68 14.42 3.58
C LEU A 181 -5.19 14.33 3.37
N HIS A 182 -5.84 13.22 3.69
CA HIS A 182 -7.28 12.98 3.51
C HIS A 182 -8.01 12.74 4.84
N LEU A 183 -7.46 13.22 5.96
CA LEU A 183 -8.13 13.16 7.25
C LEU A 183 -9.48 13.88 7.18
N GLN A 184 -10.52 13.22 7.69
CA GLN A 184 -11.89 13.71 7.79
C GLN A 184 -12.30 13.89 9.27
N THR A 185 -13.04 14.96 9.57
CA THR A 185 -13.41 15.33 10.96
C THR A 185 -14.86 15.05 11.31
N GLU A 186 -15.71 14.72 10.34
CA GLU A 186 -17.07 14.30 10.64
C GLU A 186 -17.04 12.95 11.38
N PRO A 187 -17.68 12.83 12.56
CA PRO A 187 -17.51 11.68 13.46
C PRO A 187 -18.33 10.45 13.05
N THR A 188 -18.21 10.05 11.78
CA THR A 188 -18.79 8.80 11.27
C THR A 188 -17.89 7.61 11.63
N ARG A 189 -18.47 6.41 11.69
CA ARG A 189 -17.70 5.18 11.96
C ARG A 189 -16.57 4.97 10.93
N ASP A 190 -16.87 5.22 9.66
CA ASP A 190 -15.92 5.01 8.56
C ASP A 190 -14.76 6.01 8.63
N ASN A 191 -15.03 7.28 8.94
CA ASN A 191 -13.99 8.29 9.15
C ASN A 191 -13.11 7.97 10.36
N ILE A 192 -13.71 7.53 11.48
CA ILE A 192 -12.95 7.12 12.67
C ILE A 192 -12.03 5.94 12.32
N LEU A 193 -12.55 4.91 11.64
CA LEU A 193 -11.74 3.75 11.25
C LEU A 193 -10.62 4.16 10.30
N ALA A 194 -10.93 4.89 9.22
CA ALA A 194 -9.96 5.34 8.24
C ALA A 194 -8.83 6.16 8.87
N ASN A 195 -9.16 7.16 9.70
CA ASN A 195 -8.19 8.00 10.39
C ASN A 195 -7.30 7.22 11.37
N MET A 196 -7.75 6.06 11.86
CA MET A 196 -6.98 5.23 12.79
C MET A 196 -6.12 4.18 12.12
N ILE A 197 -6.33 3.86 10.84
CA ILE A 197 -5.57 2.81 10.15
C ILE A 197 -4.60 3.34 9.09
N PHE A 198 -4.98 4.38 8.34
CA PHE A 198 -4.20 4.80 7.18
C PHE A 198 -2.97 5.63 7.54
N ALA A 199 -1.93 5.52 6.73
CA ALA A 199 -0.66 6.21 6.89
C ALA A 199 -0.01 6.49 5.52
N ASP A 200 1.17 7.11 5.56
CA ASP A 200 1.85 7.61 4.37
C ASP A 200 3.15 6.85 4.09
N GLY A 201 3.47 6.67 2.82
CA GLY A 201 4.74 6.07 2.42
C GLY A 201 4.91 5.97 0.92
N ALA A 202 6.12 5.59 0.50
CA ALA A 202 6.44 5.24 -0.87
C ALA A 202 7.26 3.96 -0.93
N ALA A 203 7.22 3.28 -2.07
CA ALA A 203 8.09 2.16 -2.39
C ALA A 203 8.43 2.15 -3.88
N ALA A 204 9.65 1.70 -4.18
CA ALA A 204 10.13 1.45 -5.52
C ALA A 204 10.51 -0.03 -5.64
N ALA A 205 10.02 -0.69 -6.68
CA ALA A 205 10.29 -2.08 -6.99
C ALA A 205 10.94 -2.19 -8.36
N TYR A 206 12.05 -2.92 -8.43
CA TYR A 206 12.77 -3.14 -9.68
C TYR A 206 12.55 -4.57 -10.16
N PHE A 207 12.15 -4.70 -11.42
CA PHE A 207 11.97 -5.98 -12.07
C PHE A 207 12.93 -6.10 -13.25
N SER A 208 13.56 -7.27 -13.39
CA SER A 208 14.41 -7.59 -14.55
C SER A 208 14.29 -9.05 -14.97
N ASN A 209 14.53 -9.31 -16.26
CA ASN A 209 14.74 -10.66 -16.80
C ASN A 209 16.22 -11.07 -16.82
N LYS A 210 17.14 -10.18 -16.47
CA LYS A 210 18.56 -10.51 -16.37
C LYS A 210 18.76 -11.50 -15.23
N LYS A 211 19.41 -12.62 -15.53
CA LYS A 211 19.89 -13.55 -14.50
C LYS A 211 20.92 -12.82 -13.66
N ASN A 212 20.67 -12.79 -12.36
CA ASN A 212 21.62 -12.33 -11.37
C ASN A 212 21.69 -13.42 -10.29
N ASP A 213 22.87 -13.94 -10.04
CA ASP A 213 23.09 -15.01 -9.06
C ASP A 213 23.19 -14.47 -7.61
N GLU A 214 23.00 -13.15 -7.41
CA GLU A 214 23.06 -12.51 -6.10
C GLU A 214 21.68 -12.38 -5.42
N ALA A 215 21.55 -12.99 -4.24
CA ALA A 215 20.39 -13.00 -3.32
C ALA A 215 19.07 -13.55 -3.91
N PRO A 216 18.22 -14.24 -3.10
CA PRO A 216 16.96 -14.81 -3.58
C PRO A 216 16.05 -13.76 -4.25
N LYS A 217 15.51 -14.09 -5.43
CA LYS A 217 14.57 -13.23 -6.18
C LYS A 217 13.18 -13.85 -6.23
N LEU A 218 12.18 -13.06 -6.62
CA LEU A 218 10.80 -13.54 -6.79
C LEU A 218 10.41 -13.52 -8.28
N GLU A 219 10.37 -14.68 -8.91
CA GLU A 219 9.85 -14.82 -10.27
C GLU A 219 8.33 -14.89 -10.26
N ILE A 220 7.66 -14.01 -11.01
CA ILE A 220 6.20 -13.99 -11.11
C ILE A 220 5.75 -15.18 -11.96
N GLN A 221 4.99 -16.10 -11.37
CA GLN A 221 4.45 -17.27 -12.06
C GLN A 221 3.12 -16.93 -12.75
N PHE A 222 2.22 -16.25 -12.05
CA PHE A 222 0.98 -15.70 -12.60
C PHE A 222 0.43 -14.58 -11.72
N ALA A 223 -0.45 -13.77 -12.31
CA ALA A 223 -1.28 -12.80 -11.62
C ALA A 223 -2.75 -13.00 -12.04
N GLU A 224 -3.67 -12.90 -11.09
CA GLU A 224 -5.11 -13.11 -11.29
C GLU A 224 -5.90 -12.00 -10.59
N SER A 225 -6.90 -11.46 -11.28
CA SER A 225 -7.81 -10.44 -10.77
C SER A 225 -9.21 -11.03 -10.64
N PHE A 226 -9.89 -10.73 -9.54
CA PHE A 226 -11.25 -11.18 -9.29
C PHE A 226 -12.12 -10.06 -8.71
N LEU A 227 -13.20 -9.71 -9.42
CA LEU A 227 -14.21 -8.75 -8.98
C LEU A 227 -15.39 -9.50 -8.36
N PHE A 228 -15.76 -9.15 -7.12
CA PHE A 228 -16.92 -9.75 -6.46
C PHE A 228 -18.23 -9.10 -6.95
N GLU A 229 -19.30 -9.88 -7.07
CA GLU A 229 -20.62 -9.36 -7.45
C GLU A 229 -21.19 -8.44 -6.35
N GLU A 230 -21.96 -7.42 -6.78
CA GLU A 230 -22.69 -6.48 -5.90
C GLU A 230 -21.85 -5.83 -4.77
N SER A 231 -20.56 -5.67 -5.01
CA SER A 231 -19.60 -5.38 -3.93
C SER A 231 -19.19 -3.90 -3.80
N ALA A 232 -19.73 -3.02 -4.66
CA ALA A 232 -19.35 -1.60 -4.74
C ALA A 232 -19.64 -0.81 -3.45
N LYS A 233 -20.56 -1.32 -2.62
CA LYS A 233 -20.93 -0.75 -1.31
C LYS A 233 -19.92 -1.02 -0.20
N PHE A 234 -18.95 -1.92 -0.42
CA PHE A 234 -18.06 -2.35 0.66
C PHE A 234 -16.80 -1.50 0.80
N MET A 235 -16.29 -0.97 -0.32
CA MET A 235 -15.11 -0.12 -0.33
C MET A 235 -15.24 0.89 -1.46
N GLY A 236 -15.09 2.17 -1.12
CA GLY A 236 -15.23 3.26 -2.08
C GLY A 236 -14.29 4.41 -1.78
N TRP A 237 -13.94 5.16 -2.82
CA TRP A 237 -13.05 6.31 -2.76
C TRP A 237 -13.58 7.37 -3.71
N LYS A 238 -13.95 8.54 -3.18
CA LYS A 238 -14.59 9.63 -3.95
C LYS A 238 -13.83 10.93 -3.76
N ILE A 239 -13.82 11.77 -4.78
CA ILE A 239 -13.21 13.09 -4.70
C ILE A 239 -14.27 14.08 -4.20
N GLY A 240 -14.04 14.67 -3.03
CA GLY A 240 -14.86 15.73 -2.45
C GLY A 240 -14.20 17.11 -2.58
N ASN A 241 -14.82 18.12 -1.98
CA ASN A 241 -14.27 19.48 -1.93
C ASN A 241 -13.17 19.65 -0.87
N ASN A 242 -13.12 18.75 0.11
CA ASN A 242 -12.22 18.81 1.26
C ASN A 242 -11.36 17.54 1.38
N GLY A 243 -10.82 17.09 0.25
CA GLY A 243 -10.06 15.86 0.13
C GLY A 243 -10.88 14.71 -0.43
N PHE A 244 -10.31 13.51 -0.35
CA PHE A 244 -10.93 12.30 -0.82
C PHE A 244 -11.66 11.61 0.34
N GLU A 245 -12.81 11.05 0.02
CA GLU A 245 -13.78 10.51 0.98
C GLU A 245 -13.78 8.98 0.89
N MET A 246 -13.43 8.35 2.01
CA MET A 246 -13.39 6.89 2.15
C MET A 246 -14.76 6.35 2.55
N MET A 247 -15.14 5.24 1.95
CA MET A 247 -16.21 4.37 2.41
C MET A 247 -15.62 3.00 2.75
N LEU A 248 -15.86 2.52 3.96
CA LEU A 248 -15.38 1.21 4.43
C LEU A 248 -16.47 0.50 5.22
N SER A 249 -17.07 -0.52 4.59
CA SER A 249 -18.08 -1.33 5.26
C SER A 249 -17.48 -2.19 6.37
N SER A 250 -18.19 -2.28 7.49
CA SER A 250 -17.89 -3.21 8.60
C SER A 250 -18.07 -4.68 8.21
N GLU A 251 -18.69 -4.95 7.06
CA GLU A 251 -18.88 -6.30 6.55
C GLU A 251 -17.64 -6.84 5.82
N LEU A 252 -16.64 -5.98 5.51
CA LEU A 252 -15.43 -6.38 4.79
C LEU A 252 -14.74 -7.61 5.42
N PRO A 253 -14.49 -7.69 6.74
CA PRO A 253 -13.89 -8.88 7.34
C PRO A 253 -14.70 -10.16 7.11
N LYS A 254 -16.04 -10.06 7.14
CA LYS A 254 -16.94 -11.20 6.93
C LYS A 254 -16.90 -11.67 5.48
N ILE A 255 -16.87 -10.75 4.52
CA ILE A 255 -16.78 -11.05 3.09
C ILE A 255 -15.43 -11.68 2.76
N ILE A 256 -14.35 -11.18 3.37
CA ILE A 256 -13.02 -11.75 3.20
C ILE A 256 -12.99 -13.20 3.69
N LEU A 257 -13.50 -13.45 4.90
CA LEU A 257 -13.52 -14.78 5.49
C LEU A 257 -14.37 -15.77 4.67
N ASN A 258 -15.58 -15.37 4.29
CA ASN A 258 -16.58 -16.29 3.72
C ASN A 258 -16.53 -16.39 2.19
N SER A 259 -15.89 -15.44 1.51
CA SER A 259 -15.90 -15.37 0.04
C SER A 259 -14.51 -15.22 -0.54
N ALA A 260 -13.72 -14.25 -0.09
CA ALA A 260 -12.42 -13.99 -0.70
C ALA A 260 -11.38 -15.07 -0.41
N ALA A 261 -11.26 -15.51 0.85
CA ALA A 261 -10.32 -16.58 1.22
C ALA A 261 -10.64 -17.90 0.49
N PRO A 262 -11.89 -18.42 0.47
CA PRO A 262 -12.24 -19.57 -0.36
C PRO A 262 -11.93 -19.37 -1.85
N LYS A 263 -12.18 -18.17 -2.39
CA LYS A 263 -11.88 -17.85 -3.80
C LYS A 263 -10.37 -17.88 -4.08
N ALA A 264 -9.55 -17.36 -3.17
CA ALA A 264 -8.08 -17.41 -3.31
C ALA A 264 -7.59 -18.87 -3.36
N ILE A 265 -8.12 -19.74 -2.48
CA ILE A 265 -7.81 -21.17 -2.48
C ILE A 265 -8.26 -21.83 -3.80
N GLU A 266 -9.44 -21.49 -4.31
CA GLU A 266 -9.93 -21.99 -5.60
C GLU A 266 -9.01 -21.58 -6.77
N ILE A 267 -8.55 -20.33 -6.79
CA ILE A 267 -7.62 -19.82 -7.82
C ILE A 267 -6.30 -20.61 -7.79
N LEU A 268 -5.72 -20.80 -6.60
CA LEU A 268 -4.50 -21.59 -6.43
C LEU A 268 -4.68 -23.04 -6.89
N ASN A 269 -5.77 -23.69 -6.44
CA ASN A 269 -6.08 -25.08 -6.81
C ASN A 269 -6.28 -25.25 -8.33
N LYS A 270 -6.90 -24.27 -9.01
CA LYS A 270 -7.04 -24.26 -10.48
C LYS A 270 -5.71 -24.21 -11.22
N LYS A 271 -4.67 -23.66 -10.58
CA LYS A 271 -3.29 -23.63 -11.08
C LYS A 271 -2.45 -24.81 -10.57
N GLY A 272 -3.06 -25.76 -9.87
CA GLY A 272 -2.41 -26.96 -9.34
C GLY A 272 -1.56 -26.71 -8.09
N ILE A 273 -1.76 -25.59 -7.39
CA ILE A 273 -1.02 -25.23 -6.17
C ILE A 273 -1.94 -25.35 -4.97
N THR A 274 -1.52 -26.10 -3.96
CA THR A 274 -2.23 -26.19 -2.67
C THR A 274 -1.72 -25.13 -1.69
N VAL A 275 -2.54 -24.76 -0.72
CA VAL A 275 -2.18 -23.79 0.34
C VAL A 275 -0.91 -24.22 1.11
N ASN A 276 -0.72 -25.52 1.34
CA ASN A 276 0.42 -26.05 2.10
C ASN A 276 1.76 -25.94 1.36
N GLU A 277 1.72 -25.81 0.04
CA GLU A 277 2.91 -25.58 -0.79
C GLU A 277 3.37 -24.12 -0.75
N VAL A 278 2.47 -23.18 -0.46
CA VAL A 278 2.80 -21.77 -0.28
C VAL A 278 3.50 -21.56 1.07
N LYS A 279 4.81 -21.32 1.03
CA LYS A 279 5.63 -21.09 2.23
C LYS A 279 5.54 -19.66 2.74
N HIS A 280 5.44 -18.70 1.82
CA HIS A 280 5.45 -17.28 2.16
C HIS A 280 4.15 -16.61 1.74
N TRP A 281 3.55 -15.81 2.63
CA TRP A 281 2.30 -15.12 2.36
C TRP A 281 2.48 -13.62 2.53
N ALA A 282 2.38 -12.88 1.43
CA ALA A 282 2.33 -11.43 1.43
C ALA A 282 0.87 -10.98 1.43
N LEU A 283 0.27 -10.80 2.60
CA LEU A 283 -1.12 -10.33 2.70
C LEU A 283 -1.15 -8.82 2.90
N HIS A 284 -1.94 -8.09 2.11
CA HIS A 284 -2.10 -6.65 2.27
C HIS A 284 -2.63 -6.33 3.69
N PRO A 285 -1.90 -5.53 4.49
CA PRO A 285 -2.27 -5.18 5.85
C PRO A 285 -3.34 -4.07 5.87
N GLY A 286 -4.54 -4.39 5.36
CA GLY A 286 -5.67 -3.46 5.31
C GLY A 286 -6.21 -3.03 6.67
N GLY A 287 -5.83 -3.76 7.72
CA GLY A 287 -6.24 -3.62 9.11
C GLY A 287 -6.23 -4.98 9.81
N ARG A 288 -6.18 -4.99 11.14
CA ARG A 288 -6.10 -6.24 11.92
C ARG A 288 -7.21 -7.24 11.55
N ALA A 289 -8.46 -6.79 11.50
CA ALA A 289 -9.60 -7.66 11.19
C ALA A 289 -9.54 -8.28 9.78
N ILE A 290 -8.94 -7.58 8.81
CA ILE A 290 -8.73 -8.08 7.44
C ILE A 290 -7.70 -9.22 7.46
N LEU A 291 -6.58 -9.02 8.16
CA LEU A 291 -5.55 -10.05 8.32
C LEU A 291 -6.08 -11.27 9.09
N ASP A 292 -6.82 -11.05 10.18
CA ASP A 292 -7.43 -12.12 10.96
C ASP A 292 -8.41 -12.94 10.11
N SER A 293 -9.23 -12.29 9.27
CA SER A 293 -10.15 -12.97 8.35
C SER A 293 -9.42 -13.78 7.27
N LEU A 294 -8.35 -13.27 6.68
CA LEU A 294 -7.54 -14.02 5.72
C LEU A 294 -6.85 -15.20 6.38
N GLN A 295 -6.25 -15.00 7.55
CA GLN A 295 -5.58 -16.03 8.32
C GLN A 295 -6.51 -17.19 8.61
N ASN A 296 -7.69 -16.89 9.14
CA ASN A 296 -8.68 -17.89 9.50
C ASN A 296 -9.28 -18.57 8.26
N GLY A 297 -9.56 -17.82 7.19
CA GLY A 297 -10.19 -18.36 5.99
C GLY A 297 -9.25 -19.20 5.12
N ILE A 298 -7.94 -18.90 5.14
CA ILE A 298 -6.91 -19.67 4.41
C ILE A 298 -6.25 -20.72 5.33
N HIS A 299 -6.47 -20.64 6.64
CA HIS A 299 -5.86 -21.48 7.68
C HIS A 299 -4.34 -21.31 7.79
N LEU A 300 -3.87 -20.05 7.81
CA LEU A 300 -2.46 -19.70 7.93
C LEU A 300 -1.97 -19.71 9.39
N SER A 301 -0.73 -20.12 9.60
CA SER A 301 -0.07 -20.01 10.90
C SER A 301 0.28 -18.54 11.24
N ASP A 302 0.53 -18.26 12.51
CA ASP A 302 1.00 -16.93 12.94
C ASP A 302 2.35 -16.56 12.30
N GLU A 303 3.21 -17.55 12.06
CA GLU A 303 4.50 -17.34 11.40
C GLU A 303 4.32 -16.91 9.94
N GLN A 304 3.39 -17.54 9.21
CA GLN A 304 3.09 -17.18 7.82
C GLN A 304 2.49 -15.76 7.69
N LEU A 305 1.76 -15.31 8.70
CA LEU A 305 1.14 -13.98 8.71
C LEU A 305 2.07 -12.89 9.26
N LYS A 306 3.16 -13.27 9.94
CA LYS A 306 4.05 -12.37 10.66
C LYS A 306 4.51 -11.16 9.83
N PRO A 307 4.98 -11.30 8.57
CA PRO A 307 5.41 -10.15 7.78
C PRO A 307 4.32 -9.09 7.61
N SER A 308 3.08 -9.51 7.34
CA SER A 308 1.94 -8.61 7.22
C SER A 308 1.56 -7.93 8.53
N ARG A 309 1.60 -8.67 9.65
CA ARG A 309 1.33 -8.09 10.98
C ARG A 309 2.40 -7.08 11.39
N GLU A 310 3.67 -7.36 11.12
CA GLU A 310 4.77 -6.45 11.43
C GLU A 310 4.71 -5.17 10.60
N VAL A 311 4.35 -5.26 9.32
CA VAL A 311 4.13 -4.06 8.49
C VAL A 311 2.94 -3.24 9.02
N LEU A 312 1.81 -3.89 9.33
CA LEU A 312 0.67 -3.20 9.93
C LEU A 312 1.08 -2.49 11.23
N ASN A 313 1.82 -3.19 12.09
CA ASN A 313 2.20 -2.68 13.40
C ASN A 313 3.10 -1.45 13.33
N ASN A 314 4.10 -1.48 12.46
CA ASN A 314 5.13 -0.45 12.37
C ASN A 314 4.80 0.70 11.40
N TYR A 315 3.87 0.50 10.46
CA TYR A 315 3.59 1.49 9.42
C TYR A 315 2.12 1.83 9.27
N GLY A 316 1.20 1.01 9.78
CA GLY A 316 -0.23 1.10 9.47
C GLY A 316 -0.56 0.65 8.05
N ASN A 317 -1.72 1.08 7.55
CA ASN A 317 -2.16 0.83 6.19
C ASN A 317 -1.67 1.96 5.27
N LEU A 318 -0.68 1.66 4.42
CA LEU A 318 -0.10 2.58 3.42
C LEU A 318 -0.82 2.48 2.06
N SER A 319 -2.09 2.07 2.05
CA SER A 319 -2.84 1.76 0.83
C SER A 319 -2.03 0.83 -0.10
N SER A 320 -1.90 1.17 -1.39
CA SER A 320 -1.23 0.36 -2.41
C SER A 320 0.25 0.09 -2.11
N VAL A 321 0.92 0.92 -1.31
CA VAL A 321 2.33 0.77 -0.94
C VAL A 321 2.53 -0.41 0.03
N SER A 322 1.52 -0.74 0.83
CA SER A 322 1.66 -1.68 1.96
C SER A 322 2.14 -3.06 1.52
N ILE A 323 1.64 -3.56 0.37
CA ILE A 323 2.00 -4.89 -0.11
C ILE A 323 3.48 -4.96 -0.50
N LEU A 324 4.07 -3.85 -0.96
CA LEU A 324 5.49 -3.77 -1.30
C LEU A 324 6.37 -3.78 -0.04
N TYR A 325 5.90 -3.20 1.06
CA TYR A 325 6.58 -3.33 2.37
C TYR A 325 6.55 -4.77 2.86
N VAL A 326 5.43 -5.49 2.69
CA VAL A 326 5.33 -6.91 3.08
C VAL A 326 6.24 -7.78 2.21
N LEU A 327 6.21 -7.60 0.89
CA LEU A 327 7.11 -8.31 -0.02
C LEU A 327 8.58 -8.02 0.28
N LYS A 328 8.93 -6.77 0.60
CA LYS A 328 10.28 -6.42 1.05
C LYS A 328 10.66 -7.17 2.33
N SER A 329 9.77 -7.20 3.32
CA SER A 329 9.99 -7.93 4.58
C SER A 329 10.28 -9.41 4.34
N ILE A 330 9.58 -10.03 3.38
CA ILE A 330 9.81 -11.42 2.98
C ILE A 330 11.14 -11.56 2.24
N LEU A 331 11.45 -10.68 1.27
CA LEU A 331 12.70 -10.68 0.51
C LEU A 331 13.95 -10.59 1.38
N ILE A 332 13.90 -9.78 2.45
CA ILE A 332 15.04 -9.61 3.37
C ILE A 332 15.04 -10.62 4.52
N SER A 333 13.96 -11.39 4.70
CA SER A 333 13.94 -12.48 5.66
C SER A 333 14.93 -13.54 5.15
N GLN A 334 15.92 -13.91 5.97
CA GLN A 334 16.93 -14.93 5.61
C GLN A 334 16.33 -16.36 5.54
N GLN A 335 15.01 -16.47 5.31
CA GLN A 335 14.23 -17.70 5.28
C GLN A 335 13.85 -18.11 3.86
N LEU A 336 14.07 -17.27 2.85
CA LEU A 336 13.79 -17.62 1.45
C LEU A 336 14.73 -18.72 0.96
N LYS A 337 14.15 -19.86 0.56
CA LYS A 337 14.87 -20.95 -0.09
C LYS A 337 14.47 -21.03 -1.55
N LYS A 338 15.43 -21.42 -2.40
CA LYS A 338 15.17 -21.69 -3.81
C LYS A 338 13.97 -22.63 -3.97
N ASP A 339 13.14 -22.35 -4.95
CA ASP A 339 11.90 -23.06 -5.27
C ASP A 339 10.75 -22.91 -4.26
N ASP A 340 10.92 -22.15 -3.16
CA ASP A 340 9.79 -21.78 -2.30
C ASP A 340 8.74 -20.99 -3.09
N ILE A 341 7.48 -21.15 -2.70
CA ILE A 341 6.36 -20.42 -3.27
C ILE A 341 5.94 -19.28 -2.33
N CYS A 342 5.76 -18.09 -2.91
CA CYS A 342 5.24 -16.92 -2.22
C CYS A 342 3.93 -16.45 -2.88
N CYS A 343 2.85 -16.27 -2.12
CA CYS A 343 1.58 -15.76 -2.62
C CYS A 343 1.30 -14.38 -2.05
N ALA A 344 0.99 -13.42 -2.91
CA ALA A 344 0.58 -12.07 -2.53
C ALA A 344 -0.90 -11.85 -2.79
N ILE A 345 -1.63 -11.29 -1.83
CA ILE A 345 -3.06 -10.97 -1.96
C ILE A 345 -3.33 -9.55 -1.48
N ALA A 346 -4.04 -8.76 -2.28
CA ALA A 346 -4.50 -7.43 -1.92
C ALA A 346 -5.94 -7.18 -2.36
N PHE A 347 -6.60 -6.23 -1.69
CA PHE A 347 -7.99 -5.86 -1.97
C PHE A 347 -8.11 -4.38 -2.33
N GLY A 348 -9.03 -4.04 -3.23
CA GLY A 348 -9.30 -2.66 -3.64
C GLY A 348 -10.79 -2.36 -3.79
N PRO A 349 -11.16 -1.10 -4.09
CA PRO A 349 -12.53 -0.72 -4.38
C PRO A 349 -13.11 -1.59 -5.50
N GLY A 350 -14.35 -2.03 -5.31
CA GLY A 350 -14.92 -3.07 -6.15
C GLY A 350 -16.00 -3.80 -5.40
N LEU A 351 -15.74 -4.59 -4.36
CA LEU A 351 -14.49 -5.16 -3.87
C LEU A 351 -13.78 -5.97 -4.97
N THR A 352 -12.51 -5.68 -5.19
CA THR A 352 -11.64 -6.44 -6.11
C THR A 352 -10.56 -7.13 -5.29
N MET A 353 -10.19 -8.36 -5.66
CA MET A 353 -9.05 -9.09 -5.14
C MET A 353 -8.02 -9.28 -6.25
N GLU A 354 -6.77 -8.94 -5.94
CA GLU A 354 -5.62 -9.26 -6.78
C GLU A 354 -4.80 -10.32 -6.07
N LEU A 355 -4.42 -11.37 -6.81
CA LEU A 355 -3.59 -12.46 -6.34
C LEU A 355 -2.41 -12.65 -7.29
N VAL A 356 -1.20 -12.66 -6.74
CA VAL A 356 0.03 -12.90 -7.51
C VAL A 356 0.81 -14.04 -6.86
N LEU A 357 1.17 -15.04 -7.67
CA LEU A 357 2.04 -16.13 -7.24
C LEU A 357 3.46 -15.88 -7.72
N PHE A 358 4.42 -16.00 -6.80
CA PHE A 358 5.84 -15.94 -7.08
C PHE A 358 6.52 -17.26 -6.72
N LYS A 359 7.62 -17.53 -7.41
CA LYS A 359 8.57 -18.60 -7.10
C LYS A 359 9.91 -17.98 -6.75
N VAL A 360 10.56 -18.48 -5.69
CA VAL A 360 11.89 -18.04 -5.31
C VAL A 360 12.91 -18.65 -6.26
N VAL A 361 13.74 -17.81 -6.89
CA VAL A 361 14.79 -18.20 -7.84
C VAL A 361 16.16 -17.75 -7.42
#